data_AF-A0A9D4D158-F1
#
_entry.id   AF-A0A9D4D158-F1
#
_cell.length_a   1.000
_cell.length_b   1.000
_cell.length_c   1.000
_cell.angle_alpha   90.00
_cell.angle_beta   90.00
_cell.angle_gamma   90.00
#
_symmetry.space_group_name_H-M   'P 1'
#
loop_
_entity.id
_entity.type
_entity.pdbx_description
1 polymer ?
#
loop_
_entity_poly.entity_id
_entity_poly.type
_entity_poly.pdbx_seq_one_letter_code
_entity_poly.pdbx_strand_id
1 'polypeptide(L)'
;MLMTLKTGGSQCPQTKTREKDCKRQKKSSKGCVYKKGRWGECDQTTNVKVMVKTLKRGDPNTCKPTMTVEKICKRKHQGLKSNCKYIKASKWGKCDPKTGLKSREMVLKKGRCQPRINETRPCGNKKKKKEENQNGCKYDKSAWRPCEAASNTVSRTLTLIEGDPSVCNATKVQTKKCKDRHLRPHLCKYRRTSWGECDVTTNMRQMVKTLKRGDPAKCEPTQTIEKKCKSKKNNVNVCQYKMEPWSGCDLTTNTITRRQVLTSGPATCTPVKQYSRNCKKQCRFESGEWSACDKETYQTTRVDRLRPGSLATCPSARVLSKKCGKGEKKCVYGTGTWSECDTTENPMRTRTQILISGGSNCKQEKITKKSCKKKNGQVRCFYGPWGEFDACKNGVQKKIRHVIQGGLECELKSVKMKAC
;
A
#
# COMPACT_ATOMS: atom_id res chain seq x y z
N MET A 1 -25.49 -49.38 61.20
CA MET A 1 -24.41 -48.36 61.05
C MET A 1 -23.56 -48.70 59.83
N LEU A 2 -22.80 -47.73 59.31
CA LEU A 2 -21.55 -47.84 58.52
C LEU A 2 -21.47 -49.00 57.47
N MET A 3 -21.58 -48.73 56.16
CA MET A 3 -20.53 -48.19 55.28
C MET A 3 -19.32 -49.12 55.07
N THR A 4 -19.08 -49.59 53.83
CA THR A 4 -18.01 -49.03 52.95
C THR A 4 -17.99 -49.61 51.52
N LEU A 5 -17.61 -48.73 50.58
CA LEU A 5 -16.82 -48.93 49.33
C LEU A 5 -17.20 -50.04 48.32
N LYS A 6 -17.59 -49.61 47.11
CA LYS A 6 -17.70 -50.45 45.89
C LYS A 6 -16.46 -50.36 44.99
N THR A 7 -15.96 -51.54 44.58
CA THR A 7 -15.36 -51.89 43.28
C THR A 7 -14.58 -50.82 42.49
N GLY A 8 -13.26 -51.00 42.38
CA GLY A 8 -12.43 -50.45 41.29
C GLY A 8 -11.59 -51.57 40.67
N GLY A 9 -11.58 -51.69 39.34
CA GLY A 9 -10.84 -52.78 38.68
C GLY A 9 -11.24 -53.12 37.23
N SER A 10 -11.34 -52.13 36.34
CA SER A 10 -11.48 -52.40 34.90
C SER A 10 -10.12 -52.70 34.26
N GLN A 11 -9.92 -53.95 33.84
CA GLN A 11 -8.70 -54.40 33.16
C GLN A 11 -8.62 -53.85 31.73
N CYS A 12 -7.44 -53.40 31.29
CA CYS A 12 -7.16 -53.19 29.87
C CYS A 12 -6.59 -54.47 29.24
N PRO A 13 -7.14 -54.98 28.12
CA PRO A 13 -6.63 -56.18 27.48
C PRO A 13 -5.26 -55.93 26.82
N GLN A 14 -4.31 -56.84 27.04
CA GLN A 14 -3.01 -56.79 26.38
C GLN A 14 -3.06 -57.45 24.99
N THR A 15 -2.84 -56.67 23.92
CA THR A 15 -2.35 -57.21 22.64
C THR A 15 -1.23 -56.33 22.10
N LYS A 16 -0.14 -56.96 21.64
CA LYS A 16 1.04 -56.29 21.09
C LYS A 16 0.89 -56.16 19.56
N THR A 17 1.22 -55.00 18.99
CA THR A 17 2.21 -54.82 17.89
C THR A 17 2.09 -53.47 17.17
N ARG A 18 3.00 -52.52 17.46
CA ARG A 18 3.75 -51.71 16.47
C ARG A 18 4.61 -50.63 17.15
N GLU A 19 5.83 -51.00 17.49
CA GLU A 19 6.83 -50.09 18.05
C GLU A 19 7.52 -49.29 16.93
N LYS A 20 6.96 -48.13 16.51
CA LYS A 20 7.71 -47.12 15.72
C LYS A 20 7.21 -45.68 15.70
N ASP A 21 6.18 -45.32 16.46
CA ASP A 21 5.57 -43.96 16.43
C ASP A 21 5.88 -43.06 17.66
N CYS A 22 7.07 -43.19 18.26
CA CYS A 22 7.47 -42.33 19.40
C CYS A 22 8.87 -41.69 19.25
N LYS A 23 9.08 -40.87 18.22
CA LYS A 23 10.23 -39.93 18.16
C LYS A 23 10.02 -38.70 17.26
N ARG A 24 8.83 -38.06 17.34
CA ARG A 24 8.56 -36.78 16.64
C ARG A 24 7.94 -35.68 17.50
N GLN A 25 8.38 -35.54 18.75
CA GLN A 25 8.21 -34.32 19.54
C GLN A 25 8.98 -33.14 18.91
N LYS A 26 8.45 -32.59 17.82
CA LYS A 26 8.87 -31.28 17.29
C LYS A 26 8.65 -30.25 18.39
N LYS A 27 9.74 -29.57 18.80
CA LYS A 27 9.75 -28.44 19.74
C LYS A 27 8.52 -27.56 19.50
N SER A 28 7.54 -27.65 20.40
CA SER A 28 6.28 -26.91 20.32
C SER A 28 6.57 -25.45 20.59
N SER A 29 6.53 -24.63 19.53
CA SER A 29 6.69 -23.18 19.66
C SER A 29 5.60 -22.65 20.58
N LYS A 30 5.96 -22.24 21.81
CA LYS A 30 5.09 -21.63 22.82
C LYS A 30 4.62 -20.25 22.33
N GLY A 31 3.65 -20.23 21.44
CA GLY A 31 3.13 -19.00 20.83
C GLY A 31 1.71 -19.15 20.31
N CYS A 32 0.89 -18.14 20.57
CA CYS A 32 -0.52 -18.08 20.20
C CYS A 32 -0.69 -18.09 18.67
N VAL A 33 -1.23 -19.17 18.12
CA VAL A 33 -1.50 -19.34 16.68
C VAL A 33 -2.96 -18.97 16.40
N TYR A 34 -3.16 -17.94 15.58
CA TYR A 34 -4.49 -17.41 15.24
C TYR A 34 -4.96 -17.78 13.83
N LYS A 35 -6.20 -18.26 13.70
CA LYS A 35 -6.94 -18.41 12.43
C LYS A 35 -7.37 -17.02 11.95
N LYS A 36 -7.00 -16.66 10.72
CA LYS A 36 -7.43 -15.38 10.10
C LYS A 36 -8.91 -15.48 9.71
N GLY A 37 -9.74 -14.54 10.16
CA GLY A 37 -11.10 -14.37 9.65
C GLY A 37 -11.12 -13.72 8.27
N ARG A 38 -12.33 -13.40 7.79
CA ARG A 38 -12.49 -12.50 6.64
C ARG A 38 -12.10 -11.07 7.05
N TRP A 39 -11.69 -10.26 6.08
CA TRP A 39 -11.69 -8.81 6.30
C TRP A 39 -13.12 -8.32 6.24
N GLY A 40 -13.51 -7.46 7.17
CA GLY A 40 -14.73 -6.68 7.06
C GLY A 40 -14.69 -5.70 5.88
N GLU A 41 -15.78 -4.97 5.75
CA GLU A 41 -15.94 -3.90 4.76
C GLU A 41 -15.00 -2.72 5.05
N CYS A 42 -14.92 -1.78 4.12
CA CYS A 42 -14.17 -0.55 4.33
C CYS A 42 -15.08 0.50 4.97
N ASP A 43 -14.75 0.94 6.18
CA ASP A 43 -15.37 2.12 6.76
C ASP A 43 -15.05 3.33 5.87
N GLN A 44 -16.10 4.04 5.45
CA GLN A 44 -16.01 5.17 4.53
C GLN A 44 -15.37 6.40 5.19
N THR A 45 -15.44 6.51 6.51
CA THR A 45 -14.93 7.64 7.30
C THR A 45 -13.43 7.50 7.58
N THR A 46 -12.99 6.39 8.18
CA THR A 46 -11.56 6.14 8.47
C THR A 46 -10.77 5.63 7.26
N ASN A 47 -11.44 5.07 6.23
CA ASN A 47 -10.80 4.35 5.11
C ASN A 47 -9.90 3.19 5.59
N VAL A 48 -10.23 2.62 6.75
CA VAL A 48 -9.63 1.41 7.33
C VAL A 48 -10.64 0.26 7.21
N LYS A 49 -10.12 -0.97 7.16
CA LYS A 49 -10.91 -2.18 7.39
C LYS A 49 -10.24 -3.11 8.38
N VAL A 50 -11.07 -3.77 9.19
CA VAL A 50 -10.64 -4.66 10.27
C VAL A 50 -10.73 -6.12 9.82
N MET A 51 -9.84 -6.97 10.33
CA MET A 51 -9.94 -8.42 10.26
C MET A 51 -9.75 -8.98 11.66
N VAL A 52 -10.81 -9.60 12.20
CA VAL A 52 -10.70 -10.39 13.43
C VAL A 52 -9.97 -11.69 13.12
N LYS A 53 -9.05 -12.09 13.99
CA LYS A 53 -8.49 -13.44 14.04
C LYS A 53 -8.96 -14.12 15.31
N THR A 54 -9.31 -15.40 15.24
CA THR A 54 -9.66 -16.24 16.40
C THR A 54 -8.48 -17.13 16.78
N LEU A 55 -8.30 -17.41 18.08
CA LEU A 55 -7.27 -18.34 18.54
C LEU A 55 -7.53 -19.74 17.96
N LYS A 56 -6.50 -20.40 17.43
CA LYS A 56 -6.56 -21.79 16.92
C LYS A 56 -5.73 -22.76 17.77
N ARG A 57 -4.62 -22.29 18.34
CA ARG A 57 -3.76 -23.09 19.23
C ARG A 57 -2.97 -22.16 20.14
N GLY A 58 -3.07 -22.39 21.44
CA GLY A 58 -2.47 -21.59 22.51
C GLY A 58 -3.25 -21.86 23.79
N ASP A 59 -2.66 -21.56 24.94
CA ASP A 59 -3.37 -21.56 26.22
C ASP A 59 -4.34 -20.36 26.28
N PRO A 60 -5.65 -20.54 26.52
CA PRO A 60 -6.61 -19.44 26.64
C PRO A 60 -6.26 -18.41 27.72
N ASN A 61 -5.61 -18.82 28.81
CA ASN A 61 -5.26 -17.93 29.92
C ASN A 61 -4.10 -16.99 29.55
N THR A 62 -3.15 -17.47 28.75
CA THR A 62 -2.02 -16.67 28.21
C THR A 62 -2.37 -15.94 26.90
N CYS A 63 -3.28 -16.48 26.08
CA CYS A 63 -3.57 -16.01 24.72
C CYS A 63 -4.97 -15.41 24.59
N LYS A 64 -5.06 -14.09 24.37
CA LYS A 64 -6.35 -13.41 24.07
C LYS A 64 -7.15 -14.19 23.01
N PRO A 65 -8.46 -14.47 23.21
CA PRO A 65 -9.22 -15.36 22.34
C PRO A 65 -9.39 -14.80 20.91
N THR A 66 -9.40 -13.47 20.78
CA THR A 66 -9.43 -12.77 19.49
C THR A 66 -8.32 -11.73 19.40
N MET A 67 -7.93 -11.40 18.16
CA MET A 67 -7.12 -10.23 17.84
C MET A 67 -7.68 -9.52 16.61
N THR A 68 -7.96 -8.22 16.72
CA THR A 68 -8.18 -7.35 15.56
C THR A 68 -6.86 -7.07 14.83
N VAL A 69 -6.94 -6.89 13.52
CA VAL A 69 -5.87 -6.30 12.70
C VAL A 69 -6.50 -5.35 11.71
N GLU A 70 -6.06 -4.10 11.75
CA GLU A 70 -6.47 -3.05 10.83
C GLU A 70 -5.62 -3.02 9.55
N LYS A 71 -6.21 -2.47 8.49
CA LYS A 71 -5.51 -2.18 7.25
C LYS A 71 -6.21 -1.08 6.47
N ILE A 72 -5.45 -0.06 6.08
CA ILE A 72 -5.92 0.98 5.15
C ILE A 72 -6.42 0.32 3.87
N CYS A 73 -7.62 0.70 3.44
CA CYS A 73 -8.27 0.14 2.27
C CYS A 73 -7.48 0.47 1.00
N LYS A 74 -7.00 -0.56 0.31
CA LYS A 74 -6.55 -0.41 -1.09
C LYS A 74 -7.77 -0.13 -1.96
N ARG A 75 -8.08 1.15 -2.21
CA ARG A 75 -9.05 1.56 -3.23
C ARG A 75 -8.68 0.90 -4.57
N LYS A 76 -9.41 -0.16 -4.95
CA LYS A 76 -9.49 -0.56 -6.35
C LYS A 76 -10.15 0.60 -7.10
N HIS A 77 -9.60 1.00 -8.25
CA HIS A 77 -10.21 2.02 -9.10
C HIS A 77 -11.42 1.44 -9.86
N GLN A 78 -12.50 1.14 -9.14
CA GLN A 78 -13.82 0.83 -9.70
C GLN A 78 -14.67 2.11 -9.73
N GLY A 79 -15.50 2.28 -10.76
CA GLY A 79 -16.35 3.46 -10.94
C GLY A 79 -15.56 4.74 -11.27
N LEU A 80 -15.22 5.53 -10.26
CA LEU A 80 -14.76 6.91 -10.46
C LEU A 80 -13.25 7.02 -10.67
N LYS A 81 -12.83 6.99 -11.95
CA LYS A 81 -11.68 7.78 -12.40
C LYS A 81 -12.05 9.28 -12.36
N SER A 82 -12.14 9.86 -11.18
CA SER A 82 -12.09 11.32 -11.08
C SER A 82 -10.76 11.77 -11.71
N ASN A 83 -10.81 12.71 -12.65
CA ASN A 83 -9.63 13.12 -13.45
C ASN A 83 -8.66 14.02 -12.65
N CYS A 84 -8.53 13.74 -11.35
CA CYS A 84 -7.87 14.54 -10.33
C CYS A 84 -6.36 14.27 -10.32
N LYS A 85 -5.65 14.96 -11.20
CA LYS A 85 -4.17 15.00 -11.18
C LYS A 85 -3.73 15.97 -10.09
N TYR A 86 -2.94 15.51 -9.13
CA TYR A 86 -2.34 16.34 -8.08
C TYR A 86 -0.84 16.56 -8.33
N ILE A 87 -0.33 17.75 -7.98
CA ILE A 87 1.10 18.08 -7.98
C ILE A 87 1.70 17.61 -6.65
N LYS A 88 2.79 16.85 -6.74
CA LYS A 88 3.63 16.44 -5.61
C LYS A 88 4.65 17.56 -5.29
N ALA A 89 4.15 18.78 -5.11
CA ALA A 89 4.98 19.98 -4.94
C ALA A 89 5.80 19.95 -3.65
N SER A 90 5.21 19.43 -2.57
CA SER A 90 5.86 19.39 -1.26
C SER A 90 6.87 18.23 -1.14
N LYS A 91 8.04 18.54 -0.59
CA LYS A 91 8.94 17.54 0.02
C LYS A 91 8.16 16.77 1.11
N TRP A 92 8.58 15.55 1.43
CA TRP A 92 8.02 14.83 2.59
C TRP A 92 8.37 15.59 3.87
N GLY A 93 7.40 15.72 4.77
CA GLY A 93 7.63 16.26 6.11
C GLY A 93 8.64 15.44 6.92
N LYS A 94 9.04 15.99 8.08
CA LYS A 94 9.78 15.23 9.11
C LYS A 94 8.99 13.98 9.50
N CYS A 95 9.68 12.94 9.97
CA CYS A 95 9.01 11.78 10.56
C CYS A 95 8.37 12.21 11.88
N ASP A 96 7.10 11.87 12.09
CA ASP A 96 6.49 11.99 13.42
C ASP A 96 7.00 10.84 14.31
N PRO A 97 7.69 11.13 15.42
CA PRO A 97 8.23 10.09 16.30
C PRO A 97 7.16 9.25 17.00
N LYS A 98 5.92 9.76 17.15
CA LYS A 98 4.83 9.04 17.81
C LYS A 98 4.15 8.03 16.86
N THR A 99 3.91 8.40 15.60
CA THR A 99 3.23 7.50 14.64
C THR A 99 4.17 6.72 13.72
N GLY A 100 5.45 7.11 13.58
CA GLY A 100 6.37 6.51 12.61
C GLY A 100 5.98 6.77 11.15
N LEU A 101 5.06 7.71 10.92
CA LEU A 101 4.61 8.15 9.61
C LEU A 101 5.25 9.49 9.25
N LYS A 102 5.27 9.77 7.95
CA LYS A 102 5.48 11.12 7.44
C LYS A 102 4.41 11.44 6.39
N SER A 103 3.96 12.68 6.41
CA SER A 103 2.97 13.22 5.48
C SER A 103 3.63 14.04 4.38
N ARG A 104 2.89 14.28 3.30
CA ARG A 104 3.04 15.45 2.45
C ARG A 104 1.68 15.89 1.94
N GLU A 105 1.53 17.19 1.77
CA GLU A 105 0.40 17.75 1.03
C GLU A 105 0.60 17.59 -0.48
N MET A 106 -0.49 17.36 -1.21
CA MET A 106 -0.54 17.37 -2.66
C MET A 106 -1.67 18.29 -3.12
N VAL A 107 -1.37 19.19 -4.06
CA VAL A 107 -2.29 20.25 -4.52
C VAL A 107 -2.88 19.88 -5.88
N LEU A 108 -4.18 20.11 -6.08
CA LEU A 108 -4.90 19.69 -7.30
C LEU A 108 -4.45 20.49 -8.54
N LYS A 109 -3.92 19.82 -9.56
CA LYS A 109 -3.53 20.41 -10.86
C LYS A 109 -4.70 20.51 -11.85
N LYS A 110 -5.59 19.51 -11.85
CA LYS A 110 -6.76 19.41 -12.75
C LYS A 110 -7.74 18.41 -12.15
N GLY A 111 -9.04 18.71 -12.12
CA GLY A 111 -10.11 17.79 -11.69
C GLY A 111 -11.24 18.49 -10.91
N ARG A 112 -12.28 17.74 -10.52
CA ARG A 112 -13.29 18.14 -9.53
C ARG A 112 -13.12 17.29 -8.26
N CYS A 113 -12.12 17.63 -7.45
CA CYS A 113 -11.86 16.99 -6.15
C CYS A 113 -11.49 18.07 -5.12
N GLN A 114 -11.26 17.68 -3.86
CA GLN A 114 -10.68 18.58 -2.86
C GLN A 114 -9.36 19.18 -3.37
N PRO A 115 -9.10 20.49 -3.14
CA PRO A 115 -7.96 21.21 -3.71
C PRO A 115 -6.61 20.80 -3.11
N ARG A 116 -6.63 20.22 -1.90
CA ARG A 116 -5.48 19.75 -1.11
C ARG A 116 -5.84 18.37 -0.56
N ILE A 117 -4.91 17.42 -0.59
CA ILE A 117 -5.01 16.13 0.08
C ILE A 117 -3.65 15.74 0.68
N ASN A 118 -3.67 15.00 1.80
CA ASN A 118 -2.45 14.51 2.44
C ASN A 118 -2.14 13.06 2.04
N GLU A 119 -0.93 12.81 1.55
CA GLU A 119 -0.39 11.46 1.37
C GLU A 119 0.45 11.11 2.61
N THR A 120 0.11 10.05 3.33
CA THR A 120 0.93 9.50 4.43
C THR A 120 1.65 8.24 3.99
N ARG A 121 2.91 8.08 4.40
CA ARG A 121 3.68 6.84 4.23
C ARG A 121 4.52 6.58 5.48
N PRO A 122 4.78 5.31 5.84
CA PRO A 122 5.73 5.00 6.90
C PRO A 122 7.11 5.56 6.57
N CYS A 123 7.83 5.98 7.60
CA CYS A 123 9.21 6.42 7.48
C CYS A 123 10.06 5.22 7.03
N GLY A 124 10.32 5.16 5.72
CA GLY A 124 10.81 3.94 5.08
C GLY A 124 12.17 3.51 5.60
N ASN A 125 12.28 2.21 5.91
CA ASN A 125 13.50 1.53 6.37
C ASN A 125 14.65 1.62 5.34
N LYS A 126 15.26 2.79 5.20
CA LYS A 126 16.66 2.89 4.78
C LYS A 126 17.48 2.02 5.76
N LYS A 127 18.47 1.30 5.22
CA LYS A 127 19.30 0.34 5.99
C LYS A 127 19.75 0.97 7.32
N LYS A 128 19.45 0.32 8.45
CA LYS A 128 19.95 0.72 9.78
C LYS A 128 21.49 0.80 9.74
N LYS A 129 22.04 2.01 9.60
CA LYS A 129 23.45 2.33 9.75
C LYS A 129 23.56 3.71 10.40
N LYS A 130 23.80 3.71 11.72
CA LYS A 130 24.11 4.88 12.55
C LYS A 130 22.97 5.88 12.83
N GLU A 131 21.81 5.37 13.24
CA GLU A 131 20.99 6.04 14.28
C GLU A 131 21.12 5.18 15.55
N GLU A 132 22.05 5.58 16.42
CA GLU A 132 22.35 5.00 17.73
C GLU A 132 22.66 6.18 18.66
N ASN A 133 21.60 6.83 19.17
CA ASN A 133 21.50 7.64 20.40
C ASN A 133 20.22 8.49 20.37
N GLN A 134 19.09 7.93 20.86
CA GLN A 134 17.87 8.69 21.18
C GLN A 134 17.71 8.93 22.70
N ASN A 135 18.68 8.49 23.51
CA ASN A 135 18.66 8.56 24.99
C ASN A 135 19.80 9.41 25.56
N GLY A 136 20.48 10.25 24.75
CA GLY A 136 21.63 11.06 25.18
C GLY A 136 22.94 10.28 25.40
N CYS A 137 22.91 9.21 26.20
CA CYS A 137 24.08 8.47 26.71
C CYS A 137 25.20 8.24 25.68
N LYS A 138 26.35 8.90 25.85
CA LYS A 138 27.56 8.75 25.03
C LYS A 138 28.55 7.87 25.78
N TYR A 139 29.08 6.84 25.11
CA TYR A 139 29.98 5.87 25.72
C TYR A 139 31.31 5.78 24.97
N ASP A 140 32.40 5.78 25.72
CA ASP A 140 33.70 5.33 25.25
C ASP A 140 33.69 3.81 25.00
N LYS A 141 34.64 3.33 24.20
CA LYS A 141 34.61 2.04 23.52
C LYS A 141 35.98 1.38 23.61
N SER A 142 36.26 0.75 24.75
CA SER A 142 37.53 0.06 24.98
C SER A 142 37.82 -1.04 23.96
N ALA A 143 39.08 -1.48 23.92
CA ALA A 143 39.53 -2.56 23.06
C ALA A 143 38.71 -3.84 23.26
N TRP A 144 38.58 -4.64 22.19
CA TRP A 144 37.98 -5.97 22.32
C TRP A 144 38.94 -6.90 23.06
N ARG A 145 38.44 -7.54 24.13
CA ARG A 145 39.14 -8.64 24.78
C ARG A 145 39.35 -9.80 23.78
N PRO A 146 40.36 -10.68 23.99
CA PRO A 146 40.55 -11.90 23.20
C PRO A 146 39.27 -12.74 23.08
N CYS A 147 39.21 -13.58 22.04
CA CYS A 147 38.07 -14.48 21.83
C CYS A 147 38.04 -15.57 22.91
N GLU A 148 36.99 -15.60 23.72
CA GLU A 148 36.81 -16.61 24.75
C GLU A 148 36.32 -17.93 24.11
N ALA A 149 37.14 -18.98 24.22
CA ALA A 149 36.92 -20.25 23.51
C ALA A 149 35.60 -20.93 23.89
N ALA A 150 35.19 -20.85 25.17
CA ALA A 150 33.97 -21.47 25.68
C ALA A 150 32.68 -20.80 25.14
N SER A 151 32.61 -19.46 25.14
CA SER A 151 31.42 -18.74 24.69
C SER A 151 31.39 -18.46 23.18
N ASN A 152 32.54 -18.53 22.49
CA ASN A 152 32.71 -18.08 21.10
C ASN A 152 32.28 -16.59 20.93
N THR A 153 32.56 -15.78 21.95
CA THR A 153 32.35 -14.34 21.92
C THR A 153 33.61 -13.56 22.30
N VAL A 154 33.75 -12.39 21.70
CA VAL A 154 34.61 -11.31 22.21
C VAL A 154 33.71 -10.33 22.96
N SER A 155 34.22 -9.82 24.08
CA SER A 155 33.57 -8.79 24.90
C SER A 155 34.41 -7.51 24.89
N ARG A 156 33.76 -6.38 25.18
CA ARG A 156 34.43 -5.13 25.55
C ARG A 156 33.57 -4.33 26.51
N THR A 157 34.20 -3.42 27.23
CA THR A 157 33.55 -2.50 28.14
C THR A 157 33.20 -1.20 27.42
N LEU A 158 32.04 -0.64 27.75
CA LEU A 158 31.64 0.73 27.44
C LEU A 158 31.57 1.51 28.74
N THR A 159 32.26 2.65 28.79
CA THR A 159 32.28 3.57 29.94
C THR A 159 31.54 4.86 29.56
N LEU A 160 30.66 5.36 30.41
CA LEU A 160 29.89 6.57 30.15
C LEU A 160 30.81 7.81 30.09
N ILE A 161 30.67 8.62 29.05
CA ILE A 161 31.33 9.93 28.91
C ILE A 161 30.35 11.06 29.22
N GLU A 162 29.10 10.94 28.74
CA GLU A 162 28.13 12.04 28.69
C GLU A 162 26.72 11.48 28.83
N GLY A 163 25.91 12.06 29.72
CA GLY A 163 24.55 11.61 30.04
C GLY A 163 24.33 11.41 31.54
N ASP A 164 23.06 11.46 31.94
CA ASP A 164 22.64 11.34 33.35
C ASP A 164 22.91 9.92 33.91
N PRO A 165 23.69 9.75 34.98
CA PRO A 165 23.96 8.44 35.59
C PRO A 165 22.73 7.66 36.06
N SER A 166 21.63 8.35 36.40
CA SER A 166 20.37 7.72 36.83
C SER A 166 19.62 7.05 35.66
N VAL A 167 19.83 7.54 34.43
CA VAL A 167 19.21 7.02 33.20
C VAL A 167 20.19 6.16 32.38
N CYS A 168 21.49 6.46 32.48
CA CYS A 168 22.56 5.85 31.72
C CYS A 168 23.48 5.04 32.65
N ASN A 169 23.35 3.71 32.71
CA ASN A 169 24.27 2.88 33.51
C ASN A 169 25.74 3.23 33.16
N ALA A 170 26.55 3.55 34.16
CA ALA A 170 27.93 4.02 33.99
C ALA A 170 28.80 3.08 33.13
N THR A 171 28.57 1.76 33.27
CA THR A 171 29.32 0.72 32.58
C THR A 171 28.38 -0.24 31.86
N LYS A 172 28.67 -0.59 30.59
CA LYS A 172 27.90 -1.58 29.80
C LYS A 172 28.84 -2.51 29.02
N VAL A 173 28.60 -3.83 29.06
CA VAL A 173 29.39 -4.79 28.28
C VAL A 173 28.77 -5.03 26.90
N GLN A 174 29.54 -4.85 25.82
CA GLN A 174 29.15 -5.29 24.48
C GLN A 174 29.80 -6.63 24.15
N THR A 175 29.00 -7.65 23.84
CA THR A 175 29.46 -8.95 23.35
C THR A 175 29.17 -9.12 21.85
N LYS A 176 30.08 -9.78 21.12
CA LYS A 176 29.90 -10.16 19.70
C LYS A 176 30.51 -11.52 19.44
N LYS A 177 29.91 -12.32 18.55
CA LYS A 177 30.51 -13.59 18.13
C LYS A 177 31.85 -13.35 17.43
N CYS A 178 32.86 -14.16 17.73
CA CYS A 178 34.21 -13.96 17.21
C CYS A 178 34.19 -13.95 15.68
N LYS A 179 34.69 -12.88 15.06
CA LYS A 179 34.61 -12.69 13.59
C LYS A 179 35.45 -13.68 12.80
N ASP A 180 36.58 -14.08 13.36
CA ASP A 180 37.55 -14.91 12.66
C ASP A 180 37.01 -16.32 12.39
N ARG A 181 37.48 -16.91 11.29
CA ARG A 181 37.25 -18.29 10.88
C ARG A 181 38.43 -19.20 11.21
N HIS A 182 39.62 -18.65 11.40
CA HIS A 182 40.86 -19.40 11.68
C HIS A 182 40.94 -19.81 13.15
N LEU A 183 40.56 -18.93 14.07
CA LEU A 183 40.40 -19.18 15.51
C LEU A 183 39.11 -19.99 15.85
N ARG A 184 38.76 -21.00 15.04
CA ARG A 184 37.61 -21.89 15.29
C ARG A 184 37.97 -23.38 15.08
N PRO A 185 38.92 -23.93 15.85
CA PRO A 185 39.34 -25.33 15.71
C PRO A 185 38.18 -26.33 15.92
N HIS A 186 37.19 -26.00 16.76
CA HIS A 186 36.08 -26.91 17.12
C HIS A 186 34.87 -26.89 16.16
N LEU A 187 34.92 -26.18 15.02
CA LEU A 187 33.83 -26.27 14.03
C LEU A 187 33.99 -27.49 13.12
N CYS A 188 33.26 -28.57 13.46
CA CYS A 188 33.12 -29.79 12.66
C CYS A 188 32.83 -29.45 11.17
N LYS A 189 33.86 -29.54 10.33
CA LYS A 189 33.83 -29.18 8.91
C LYS A 189 33.74 -30.45 8.09
N TYR A 190 32.57 -30.68 7.51
CA TYR A 190 32.29 -31.87 6.72
C TYR A 190 32.53 -31.67 5.21
N ARG A 191 33.11 -32.67 4.55
CA ARG A 191 32.99 -32.87 3.09
C ARG A 191 31.55 -33.29 2.80
N ARG A 192 30.98 -32.85 1.68
CA ARG A 192 29.66 -33.30 1.19
C ARG A 192 29.91 -34.30 0.07
N THR A 193 29.20 -35.43 0.06
CA THR A 193 29.14 -36.30 -1.13
C THR A 193 28.16 -35.71 -2.14
N SER A 194 28.03 -36.37 -3.29
CA SER A 194 26.86 -36.19 -4.15
C SER A 194 25.57 -36.49 -3.38
N TRP A 195 24.45 -35.92 -3.84
CA TRP A 195 23.13 -36.39 -3.41
C TRP A 195 22.92 -37.79 -3.99
N GLY A 196 22.44 -38.72 -3.17
CA GLY A 196 21.93 -39.99 -3.65
C GLY A 196 20.67 -39.81 -4.50
N GLU A 197 20.18 -40.93 -5.01
CA GLU A 197 19.00 -40.99 -5.86
C GLU A 197 17.72 -40.56 -5.12
N CYS A 198 16.65 -40.36 -5.88
CA CYS A 198 15.35 -40.04 -5.31
C CYS A 198 14.59 -41.32 -5.00
N ASP A 199 14.34 -41.59 -3.72
CA ASP A 199 13.37 -42.60 -3.33
C ASP A 199 11.98 -42.11 -3.77
N VAL A 200 11.38 -42.86 -4.70
CA VAL A 200 10.07 -42.59 -5.29
C VAL A 200 8.92 -42.73 -4.28
N THR A 201 9.10 -43.52 -3.23
CA THR A 201 8.07 -43.79 -2.22
C THR A 201 7.97 -42.65 -1.21
N THR A 202 9.10 -42.15 -0.67
CA THR A 202 9.10 -41.03 0.28
C THR A 202 9.21 -39.65 -0.38
N ASN A 203 9.57 -39.57 -1.67
CA ASN A 203 9.89 -38.33 -2.40
C ASN A 203 11.01 -37.53 -1.70
N MET A 204 11.97 -38.26 -1.14
CA MET A 204 13.14 -37.74 -0.43
C MET A 204 14.40 -38.32 -1.08
N ARG A 205 15.50 -37.59 -0.92
CA ARG A 205 16.84 -38.07 -1.23
C ARG A 205 17.80 -37.66 -0.13
N GLN A 206 18.78 -38.50 0.13
CA GLN A 206 19.77 -38.28 1.18
C GLN A 206 21.12 -37.85 0.60
N MET A 207 21.96 -37.25 1.43
CA MET A 207 23.33 -36.88 1.12
C MET A 207 24.15 -37.04 2.40
N VAL A 208 25.18 -37.89 2.35
CA VAL A 208 26.09 -38.11 3.47
C VAL A 208 27.14 -37.00 3.49
N LYS A 209 27.59 -36.69 4.70
CA LYS A 209 28.67 -35.76 4.98
C LYS A 209 29.73 -36.47 5.81
N THR A 210 30.92 -36.65 5.29
CA THR A 210 32.07 -37.18 6.05
C THR A 210 32.83 -36.04 6.72
N LEU A 211 33.27 -36.23 7.97
CA LEU A 211 34.07 -35.24 8.70
C LEU A 211 35.42 -35.04 7.97
N LYS A 212 35.81 -33.78 7.69
CA LYS A 212 37.09 -33.42 7.06
C LYS A 212 38.03 -32.63 7.99
N ARG A 213 37.50 -31.97 9.03
CA ARG A 213 38.29 -31.35 10.12
C ARG A 213 37.40 -31.14 11.33
N GLY A 214 37.86 -31.54 12.51
CA GLY A 214 37.14 -31.43 13.77
C GLY A 214 37.73 -32.40 14.80
N ASP A 215 37.31 -32.27 16.05
CA ASP A 215 37.64 -33.19 17.14
C ASP A 215 36.72 -34.42 17.05
N PRO A 216 37.22 -35.64 16.81
CA PRO A 216 36.37 -36.82 16.64
C PRO A 216 35.59 -37.20 17.90
N ALA A 217 36.04 -36.81 19.10
CA ALA A 217 35.29 -37.01 20.35
C ALA A 217 34.10 -36.04 20.49
N LYS A 218 34.01 -35.01 19.65
CA LYS A 218 32.97 -33.95 19.70
C LYS A 218 32.23 -33.74 18.37
N CYS A 219 32.61 -34.46 17.32
CA CYS A 219 32.05 -34.38 15.98
C CYS A 219 31.70 -35.78 15.47
N GLU A 220 30.43 -36.02 15.16
CA GLU A 220 30.00 -37.26 14.48
C GLU A 220 30.85 -37.49 13.21
N PRO A 221 31.32 -38.72 12.92
CA PRO A 221 32.15 -38.98 11.75
C PRO A 221 31.38 -38.80 10.43
N THR A 222 30.07 -39.08 10.46
CA THR A 222 29.15 -38.97 9.33
C THR A 222 27.83 -38.32 9.72
N GLN A 223 27.35 -37.37 8.91
CA GLN A 223 26.01 -36.78 9.04
C GLN A 223 25.17 -36.99 7.78
N THR A 224 24.01 -37.63 7.91
CA THR A 224 23.04 -37.75 6.82
C THR A 224 22.12 -36.53 6.77
N ILE A 225 21.98 -35.91 5.60
CA ILE A 225 20.98 -34.86 5.36
C ILE A 225 19.98 -35.32 4.31
N GLU A 226 18.71 -35.37 4.72
CA GLU A 226 17.60 -35.59 3.81
C GLU A 226 17.10 -34.29 3.17
N LYS A 227 16.55 -34.40 1.95
CA LYS A 227 15.85 -33.30 1.29
C LYS A 227 14.83 -33.85 0.31
N LYS A 228 13.66 -33.20 0.24
CA LYS A 228 12.67 -33.48 -0.82
C LYS A 228 13.31 -33.39 -2.20
N CYS A 229 12.96 -34.31 -3.08
CA CYS A 229 13.49 -34.33 -4.43
C CYS A 229 13.12 -33.04 -5.19
N LYS A 230 14.02 -32.56 -6.06
CA LYS A 230 13.65 -31.53 -7.03
C LYS A 230 12.77 -32.21 -8.08
N SER A 231 11.47 -31.91 -8.09
CA SER A 231 10.59 -32.39 -9.14
C SER A 231 11.01 -31.81 -10.50
N LYS A 232 11.58 -32.67 -11.37
CA LYS A 232 11.37 -32.54 -12.82
C LYS A 232 9.84 -32.58 -13.04
N LYS A 233 9.32 -31.87 -14.05
CA LYS A 233 7.87 -31.60 -14.20
C LYS A 233 7.01 -32.81 -14.63
N ASN A 234 7.50 -34.04 -14.51
CA ASN A 234 6.73 -35.26 -14.79
C ASN A 234 5.81 -35.56 -13.60
N ASN A 235 4.78 -34.72 -13.44
CA ASN A 235 3.79 -34.83 -12.37
C ASN A 235 2.55 -35.52 -12.94
N VAL A 236 2.51 -36.84 -12.85
CA VAL A 236 1.46 -37.72 -13.42
C VAL A 236 0.06 -37.32 -12.94
N ASN A 237 -0.03 -36.74 -11.74
CA ASN A 237 -1.28 -36.28 -11.11
C ASN A 237 -1.63 -34.82 -11.42
N VAL A 238 -1.16 -34.26 -12.54
CA VAL A 238 -1.52 -32.90 -13.00
C VAL A 238 -2.14 -32.95 -14.39
N CYS A 239 -3.37 -32.45 -14.49
CA CYS A 239 -4.06 -32.23 -15.76
C CYS A 239 -3.23 -31.32 -16.69
N GLN A 240 -2.59 -31.88 -17.71
CA GLN A 240 -1.86 -31.16 -18.75
C GLN A 240 -2.81 -30.84 -19.91
N TYR A 241 -2.73 -29.64 -20.45
CA TYR A 241 -3.65 -29.17 -21.48
C TYR A 241 -2.92 -28.41 -22.59
N LYS A 242 -3.21 -28.76 -23.85
CA LYS A 242 -2.83 -28.00 -25.05
C LYS A 242 -3.88 -26.90 -25.30
N MET A 243 -3.44 -25.70 -25.65
CA MET A 243 -4.33 -24.64 -26.13
C MET A 243 -4.36 -24.65 -27.66
N GLU A 244 -5.54 -24.54 -28.23
CA GLU A 244 -5.75 -24.38 -29.67
C GLU A 244 -5.33 -22.97 -30.16
N PRO A 245 -5.43 -22.67 -31.47
CA PRO A 245 -5.58 -21.31 -31.97
C PRO A 245 -6.81 -20.59 -31.38
N TRP A 246 -6.93 -19.29 -31.64
CA TRP A 246 -8.20 -18.58 -31.42
C TRP A 246 -9.07 -18.68 -32.67
N SER A 247 -10.39 -18.71 -32.49
CA SER A 247 -11.35 -18.61 -33.60
C SER A 247 -11.19 -17.30 -34.38
N GLY A 248 -11.77 -17.26 -35.58
CA GLY A 248 -12.15 -15.99 -36.21
C GLY A 248 -13.06 -15.17 -35.31
N CYS A 249 -13.08 -13.84 -35.52
CA CYS A 249 -13.98 -12.94 -34.82
C CYS A 249 -15.41 -13.15 -35.30
N ASP A 250 -16.28 -13.57 -34.40
CA ASP A 250 -17.71 -13.46 -34.63
C ASP A 250 -18.10 -11.98 -34.49
N LEU A 251 -18.61 -11.41 -35.58
CA LEU A 251 -19.01 -10.01 -35.67
C LEU A 251 -20.33 -9.74 -34.92
N THR A 252 -21.16 -10.76 -34.70
CA THR A 252 -22.47 -10.62 -34.03
C THR A 252 -22.29 -10.46 -32.52
N THR A 253 -21.53 -11.34 -31.86
CA THR A 253 -21.21 -11.21 -30.43
C THR A 253 -19.99 -10.33 -30.14
N ASN A 254 -19.20 -9.97 -31.16
CA ASN A 254 -17.90 -9.29 -31.02
C ASN A 254 -16.93 -10.07 -30.11
N THR A 255 -16.94 -11.41 -30.23
CA THR A 255 -16.06 -12.30 -29.46
C THR A 255 -15.19 -13.19 -30.35
N ILE A 256 -14.03 -13.56 -29.80
CA ILE A 256 -13.21 -14.69 -30.26
C ILE A 256 -13.15 -15.72 -29.15
N THR A 257 -13.37 -16.97 -29.50
CA THR A 257 -13.32 -18.11 -28.58
C THR A 257 -12.06 -18.94 -28.81
N ARG A 258 -11.73 -19.79 -27.83
CA ARG A 258 -10.68 -20.80 -27.93
C ARG A 258 -10.99 -21.94 -26.96
N ARG A 259 -10.68 -23.17 -27.36
CA ARG A 259 -10.68 -24.32 -26.45
C ARG A 259 -9.26 -24.63 -25.96
N GLN A 260 -9.22 -25.19 -24.77
CA GLN A 260 -8.04 -25.80 -24.15
C GLN A 260 -8.38 -27.26 -23.88
N VAL A 261 -7.71 -28.17 -24.57
CA VAL A 261 -8.02 -29.60 -24.63
C VAL A 261 -7.04 -30.38 -23.75
N LEU A 262 -7.56 -31.33 -22.97
CA LEU A 262 -6.75 -32.19 -22.11
C LEU A 262 -5.80 -33.02 -22.97
N THR A 263 -4.54 -33.15 -22.53
CA THR A 263 -3.47 -33.87 -23.24
C THR A 263 -2.95 -35.03 -22.41
N SER A 264 -2.97 -34.91 -21.08
CA SER A 264 -2.77 -36.02 -20.14
C SER A 264 -3.29 -35.67 -18.75
N GLY A 265 -3.75 -36.68 -18.00
CA GLY A 265 -4.20 -36.53 -16.62
C GLY A 265 -5.22 -37.59 -16.22
N PRO A 266 -5.56 -37.70 -14.93
CA PRO A 266 -6.62 -38.61 -14.46
C PRO A 266 -8.01 -38.21 -15.00
N ALA A 267 -8.94 -39.16 -15.04
CA ALA A 267 -10.32 -38.97 -15.52
C ALA A 267 -11.12 -37.89 -14.76
N THR A 268 -10.66 -37.45 -13.59
CA THR A 268 -11.22 -36.31 -12.84
C THR A 268 -10.90 -34.94 -13.46
N CYS A 269 -10.04 -34.87 -14.48
CA CYS A 269 -9.74 -33.65 -15.22
C CYS A 269 -10.84 -33.36 -16.25
N THR A 270 -11.42 -32.14 -16.27
CA THR A 270 -12.38 -31.79 -17.32
C THR A 270 -11.70 -31.84 -18.70
N PRO A 271 -12.31 -32.47 -19.73
CA PRO A 271 -11.63 -32.75 -21.00
C PRO A 271 -11.40 -31.52 -21.86
N VAL A 272 -12.31 -30.54 -21.81
CA VAL A 272 -12.22 -29.28 -22.55
C VAL A 272 -12.53 -28.11 -21.63
N LYS A 273 -11.82 -26.99 -21.83
CA LYS A 273 -12.08 -25.70 -21.18
C LYS A 273 -12.20 -24.62 -22.26
N GLN A 274 -13.34 -23.93 -22.31
CA GLN A 274 -13.59 -22.87 -23.28
C GLN A 274 -13.23 -21.50 -22.69
N TYR A 275 -12.64 -20.63 -23.52
CA TYR A 275 -12.26 -19.27 -23.18
C TYR A 275 -12.79 -18.32 -24.24
N SER A 276 -13.41 -17.21 -23.83
CA SER A 276 -13.83 -16.11 -24.70
C SER A 276 -13.11 -14.82 -24.34
N ARG A 277 -13.00 -13.91 -25.32
CA ARG A 277 -12.59 -12.51 -25.14
C ARG A 277 -13.15 -11.67 -26.27
N ASN A 278 -13.33 -10.37 -26.05
CA ASN A 278 -13.74 -9.46 -27.12
C ASN A 278 -12.70 -9.41 -28.26
N CYS A 279 -13.14 -9.17 -29.48
CA CYS A 279 -12.23 -9.04 -30.62
C CYS A 279 -11.29 -7.83 -30.45
N LYS A 280 -10.05 -7.95 -30.93
CA LYS A 280 -9.19 -6.77 -31.15
C LYS A 280 -9.80 -5.97 -32.29
N LYS A 281 -9.90 -4.64 -32.16
CA LYS A 281 -10.40 -3.77 -33.24
C LYS A 281 -9.53 -3.91 -34.50
N GLN A 282 -10.00 -4.67 -35.47
CA GLN A 282 -9.30 -4.94 -36.74
C GLN A 282 -9.46 -3.78 -37.73
N CYS A 283 -10.63 -3.14 -37.78
CA CYS A 283 -10.84 -1.89 -38.49
C CYS A 283 -10.07 -0.76 -37.79
N ARG A 284 -8.89 -0.43 -38.32
CA ARG A 284 -8.08 0.71 -37.90
C ARG A 284 -8.45 1.88 -38.79
N PHE A 285 -8.72 3.04 -38.20
CA PHE A 285 -9.05 4.23 -38.98
C PHE A 285 -8.07 5.35 -38.63
N GLU A 286 -7.68 6.11 -39.65
CA GLU A 286 -7.00 7.39 -39.49
C GLU A 286 -8.00 8.47 -39.07
N SER A 287 -7.52 9.36 -38.22
CA SER A 287 -8.31 10.48 -37.71
C SER A 287 -8.30 11.60 -38.73
N GLY A 288 -9.45 11.91 -39.31
CA GLY A 288 -9.62 13.16 -40.07
C GLY A 288 -9.63 14.39 -39.16
N GLU A 289 -9.96 15.53 -39.74
CA GLU A 289 -10.17 16.78 -39.01
C GLU A 289 -11.61 16.92 -38.51
N TRP A 290 -11.79 17.65 -37.42
CA TRP A 290 -13.13 17.97 -36.91
C TRP A 290 -13.70 19.16 -37.68
N SER A 291 -14.94 19.06 -38.13
CA SER A 291 -15.69 20.17 -38.71
C SER A 291 -15.74 21.38 -37.76
N ALA A 292 -16.04 22.55 -38.31
CA ALA A 292 -16.58 23.66 -37.54
C ALA A 292 -17.78 23.20 -36.68
N CYS A 293 -18.07 23.95 -35.60
CA CYS A 293 -19.30 23.74 -34.85
C CYS A 293 -20.48 24.23 -35.68
N ASP A 294 -21.40 23.32 -36.01
CA ASP A 294 -22.69 23.69 -36.54
C ASP A 294 -23.49 24.46 -35.47
N LYS A 295 -24.08 25.59 -35.90
CA LYS A 295 -24.87 26.50 -35.06
C LYS A 295 -26.24 25.93 -34.72
N GLU A 296 -26.81 25.07 -35.56
CA GLU A 296 -28.16 24.54 -35.40
C GLU A 296 -28.16 23.26 -34.56
N THR A 297 -27.40 22.24 -34.96
CA THR A 297 -27.36 20.96 -34.23
C THR A 297 -26.45 20.99 -32.98
N TYR A 298 -25.68 22.06 -32.77
CA TYR A 298 -24.63 22.19 -31.75
C TYR A 298 -23.64 21.01 -31.74
N GLN A 299 -23.36 20.46 -32.91
CA GLN A 299 -22.42 19.35 -33.11
C GLN A 299 -21.26 19.74 -34.03
N THR A 300 -20.18 18.98 -33.91
CA THR A 300 -19.06 18.97 -34.86
C THR A 300 -18.79 17.51 -35.18
N THR A 301 -18.64 17.23 -36.48
CA THR A 301 -18.49 15.89 -37.03
C THR A 301 -17.04 15.67 -37.49
N ARG A 302 -16.67 14.42 -37.73
CA ARG A 302 -15.37 14.03 -38.25
C ARG A 302 -15.48 12.73 -39.00
N VAL A 303 -14.87 12.67 -40.18
CA VAL A 303 -14.74 11.45 -40.97
C VAL A 303 -13.39 10.82 -40.67
N ASP A 304 -13.40 9.59 -40.16
CA ASP A 304 -12.20 8.77 -40.00
C ASP A 304 -12.12 7.77 -41.17
N ARG A 305 -11.05 7.80 -41.96
CA ARG A 305 -10.84 6.90 -43.12
C ARG A 305 -10.18 5.58 -42.72
N LEU A 306 -10.50 4.47 -43.37
CA LEU A 306 -9.93 3.15 -43.07
C LEU A 306 -8.43 3.09 -43.43
N ARG A 307 -7.60 2.52 -42.55
CA ARG A 307 -6.17 2.31 -42.82
C ARG A 307 -5.92 1.11 -43.74
N PRO A 308 -4.93 1.20 -44.65
CA PRO A 308 -4.34 0.03 -45.31
C PRO A 308 -3.98 -1.09 -44.31
N GLY A 309 -4.20 -2.34 -44.71
CA GLY A 309 -4.01 -3.51 -43.83
C GLY A 309 -5.11 -3.72 -42.78
N SER A 310 -6.25 -3.02 -42.90
CA SER A 310 -7.50 -3.44 -42.23
C SER A 310 -8.19 -4.55 -43.03
N LEU A 311 -9.14 -5.28 -42.42
CA LEU A 311 -9.93 -6.29 -43.14
C LEU A 311 -10.85 -5.65 -44.19
N ALA A 312 -11.06 -6.34 -45.31
CA ALA A 312 -11.96 -5.90 -46.38
C ALA A 312 -13.45 -5.80 -45.96
N THR A 313 -13.84 -6.46 -44.87
CA THR A 313 -15.18 -6.36 -44.26
C THR A 313 -15.38 -5.10 -43.40
N CYS A 314 -14.37 -4.23 -43.29
CA CYS A 314 -14.48 -2.95 -42.60
C CYS A 314 -15.04 -1.86 -43.53
N PRO A 315 -15.93 -0.97 -43.05
CA PRO A 315 -16.37 0.17 -43.85
C PRO A 315 -15.20 1.11 -44.17
N SER A 316 -15.18 1.64 -45.39
CA SER A 316 -14.10 2.50 -45.92
C SER A 316 -13.89 3.80 -45.14
N ALA A 317 -14.92 4.28 -44.45
CA ALA A 317 -14.85 5.36 -43.50
C ALA A 317 -15.88 5.17 -42.37
N ARG A 318 -15.76 5.98 -41.31
CA ARG A 318 -16.80 6.15 -40.29
C ARG A 318 -16.97 7.63 -39.96
N VAL A 319 -18.19 8.03 -39.64
CA VAL A 319 -18.49 9.39 -39.12
C VAL A 319 -18.55 9.33 -37.59
N LEU A 320 -17.95 10.31 -36.93
CA LEU A 320 -18.04 10.53 -35.49
C LEU A 320 -18.60 11.93 -35.25
N SER A 321 -19.69 12.05 -34.49
CA SER A 321 -20.16 13.34 -33.98
C SER A 321 -19.76 13.55 -32.51
N LYS A 322 -19.61 14.80 -32.12
CA LYS A 322 -19.53 15.23 -30.71
C LYS A 322 -20.32 16.53 -30.56
N LYS A 323 -20.98 16.73 -29.41
CA LYS A 323 -21.53 18.05 -29.07
C LYS A 323 -20.39 19.05 -28.95
N CYS A 324 -20.58 20.27 -29.45
CA CYS A 324 -19.59 21.33 -29.32
C CYS A 324 -19.27 21.57 -27.84
N GLY A 325 -17.98 21.74 -27.52
CA GLY A 325 -17.60 22.08 -26.15
C GLY A 325 -18.19 23.42 -25.77
N LYS A 326 -18.89 23.53 -24.63
CA LYS A 326 -19.50 24.80 -24.16
C LYS A 326 -18.45 25.91 -24.14
N GLY A 327 -18.51 26.74 -25.18
CA GLY A 327 -17.35 27.47 -25.71
C GLY A 327 -17.63 28.92 -26.08
N GLU A 328 -18.82 29.44 -25.74
CA GLU A 328 -18.91 30.86 -25.42
C GLU A 328 -17.82 31.19 -24.39
N LYS A 329 -17.10 32.29 -24.62
CA LYS A 329 -16.10 32.81 -23.67
C LYS A 329 -16.84 33.16 -22.37
N LYS A 330 -16.77 32.27 -21.37
CA LYS A 330 -17.44 32.46 -20.08
C LYS A 330 -17.10 33.84 -19.53
N CYS A 331 -18.13 34.68 -19.33
CA CYS A 331 -17.99 36.02 -18.81
C CYS A 331 -17.14 36.04 -17.52
N VAL A 332 -15.90 36.50 -17.63
CA VAL A 332 -14.97 36.67 -16.51
C VAL A 332 -15.19 38.07 -15.97
N TYR A 333 -15.75 38.17 -14.77
CA TYR A 333 -15.95 39.44 -14.09
C TYR A 333 -14.89 39.63 -13.00
N GLY A 334 -14.39 40.86 -12.84
CA GLY A 334 -13.37 41.23 -11.87
C GLY A 334 -13.83 41.14 -10.41
N THR A 335 -12.87 41.18 -9.48
CA THR A 335 -13.13 41.18 -8.05
C THR A 335 -13.44 42.58 -7.53
N GLY A 336 -14.67 43.04 -7.71
CA GLY A 336 -15.12 44.29 -7.08
C GLY A 336 -15.14 44.24 -5.55
N THR A 337 -15.34 45.41 -4.96
CA THR A 337 -15.51 45.62 -3.51
C THR A 337 -16.95 45.31 -3.09
N TRP A 338 -17.15 44.85 -1.85
CA TRP A 338 -18.50 44.72 -1.28
C TRP A 338 -18.90 46.04 -0.62
N SER A 339 -20.17 46.45 -0.78
CA SER A 339 -20.72 47.52 0.04
C SER A 339 -20.72 47.12 1.52
N GLU A 340 -20.92 48.12 2.37
CA GLU A 340 -21.34 47.89 3.75
C GLU A 340 -22.71 47.19 3.80
N CYS A 341 -23.07 46.69 4.97
CA CYS A 341 -24.36 46.06 5.19
C CYS A 341 -25.43 47.11 5.43
N ASP A 342 -26.47 47.07 4.62
CA ASP A 342 -27.72 47.75 4.89
C ASP A 342 -28.24 47.39 6.30
N THR A 343 -28.74 48.37 7.03
CA THR A 343 -29.19 48.26 8.43
C THR A 343 -30.61 47.73 8.56
N THR A 344 -31.34 47.59 7.45
CA THR A 344 -32.68 46.97 7.39
C THR A 344 -32.71 45.54 7.97
N GLU A 345 -33.90 45.08 8.37
CA GLU A 345 -34.12 43.81 9.10
C GLU A 345 -33.48 42.57 8.44
N ASN A 346 -33.38 42.58 7.11
CA ASN A 346 -32.73 41.57 6.31
C ASN A 346 -31.39 42.10 5.75
N PRO A 347 -30.36 42.31 6.59
CA PRO A 347 -29.18 43.07 6.22
C PRO A 347 -28.46 42.39 5.05
N MET A 348 -28.51 43.05 3.90
CA MET A 348 -27.86 42.64 2.67
C MET A 348 -26.78 43.64 2.29
N ARG A 349 -25.87 43.20 1.43
CA ARG A 349 -24.93 44.08 0.74
C ARG A 349 -24.72 43.66 -0.68
N THR A 350 -24.35 44.62 -1.50
CA THR A 350 -24.14 44.47 -2.93
C THR A 350 -22.65 44.36 -3.24
N ARG A 351 -22.36 43.89 -4.44
CA ARG A 351 -21.07 44.08 -5.10
C ARG A 351 -21.30 44.13 -6.59
N THR A 352 -20.92 45.24 -7.21
CA THR A 352 -20.75 45.32 -8.67
C THR A 352 -19.46 44.59 -9.07
N GLN A 353 -19.51 43.86 -10.18
CA GLN A 353 -18.35 43.22 -10.78
C GLN A 353 -18.31 43.58 -12.27
N ILE A 354 -17.27 44.30 -12.69
CA ILE A 354 -17.04 44.72 -14.09
C ILE A 354 -16.53 43.54 -14.91
N LEU A 355 -16.94 43.44 -16.18
CA LEU A 355 -16.50 42.41 -17.13
C LEU A 355 -15.04 42.64 -17.55
N ILE A 356 -14.19 41.62 -17.41
CA ILE A 356 -12.80 41.61 -17.87
C ILE A 356 -12.69 40.93 -19.25
N SER A 357 -13.47 39.86 -19.50
CA SER A 357 -13.51 39.21 -20.81
C SER A 357 -14.80 38.41 -21.01
N GLY A 358 -15.33 38.41 -22.22
CA GLY A 358 -16.59 37.73 -22.56
C GLY A 358 -16.83 37.66 -24.07
N GLY A 359 -18.04 37.26 -24.45
CA GLY A 359 -18.64 37.58 -25.75
C GLY A 359 -19.73 38.65 -25.60
N SER A 360 -20.42 38.99 -26.68
CA SER A 360 -21.57 39.93 -26.70
C SER A 360 -22.67 39.57 -25.68
N ASN A 361 -22.88 38.28 -25.42
CA ASN A 361 -23.86 37.77 -24.45
C ASN A 361 -23.51 38.04 -22.97
N CYS A 362 -22.43 38.79 -22.69
CA CYS A 362 -22.01 39.15 -21.35
C CYS A 362 -22.40 40.60 -21.01
N LYS A 363 -23.15 40.80 -19.91
CA LYS A 363 -23.38 42.13 -19.36
C LYS A 363 -22.04 42.78 -18.98
N GLN A 364 -21.89 44.09 -19.20
CA GLN A 364 -20.69 44.83 -18.78
C GLN A 364 -20.52 44.81 -17.25
N GLU A 365 -21.63 44.87 -16.52
CA GLU A 365 -21.63 44.77 -15.05
C GLU A 365 -22.47 43.60 -14.53
N LYS A 366 -22.06 43.08 -13.38
CA LYS A 366 -22.78 42.07 -12.62
C LYS A 366 -22.85 42.41 -11.14
N ILE A 367 -24.00 42.93 -10.71
CA ILE A 367 -24.34 43.11 -9.30
C ILE A 367 -24.59 41.74 -8.66
N THR A 368 -23.98 41.47 -7.51
CA THR A 368 -24.21 40.28 -6.69
C THR A 368 -24.65 40.70 -5.29
N LYS A 369 -25.87 40.34 -4.86
CA LYS A 369 -26.36 40.57 -3.48
C LYS A 369 -26.00 39.39 -2.57
N LYS A 370 -25.68 39.64 -1.29
CA LYS A 370 -25.55 38.62 -0.23
C LYS A 370 -26.00 39.13 1.13
N SER A 371 -26.77 38.32 1.86
CA SER A 371 -27.08 38.55 3.29
C SER A 371 -25.83 38.52 4.16
N CYS A 372 -25.80 39.42 5.15
CA CYS A 372 -24.68 39.64 6.06
C CYS A 372 -24.60 38.62 7.21
N LYS A 373 -25.71 38.00 7.58
CA LYS A 373 -25.76 36.93 8.60
C LYS A 373 -25.57 35.55 7.94
N LYS A 374 -25.01 34.59 8.67
CA LYS A 374 -25.05 33.15 8.33
C LYS A 374 -26.43 32.59 8.70
N LYS A 375 -26.78 31.38 8.23
CA LYS A 375 -28.03 30.70 8.63
C LYS A 375 -28.11 30.42 10.15
N ASN A 376 -26.99 30.40 10.86
CA ASN A 376 -26.90 30.21 12.31
C ASN A 376 -26.72 31.54 13.08
N GLY A 377 -27.31 32.64 12.60
CA GLY A 377 -27.29 33.98 13.21
C GLY A 377 -25.94 34.72 13.13
N GLN A 378 -24.82 34.02 13.31
CA GLN A 378 -23.46 34.56 13.32
C GLN A 378 -23.16 35.47 12.11
N VAL A 379 -22.44 36.56 12.36
CA VAL A 379 -21.89 37.42 11.31
C VAL A 379 -21.00 36.60 10.36
N ARG A 380 -21.25 36.70 9.06
CA ARG A 380 -20.39 36.09 8.01
C ARG A 380 -19.16 36.97 7.84
N CYS A 381 -17.97 36.42 7.61
CA CYS A 381 -16.78 37.23 7.34
C CYS A 381 -16.88 37.98 6.00
N PHE A 382 -16.40 39.22 5.94
CA PHE A 382 -16.12 39.97 4.72
C PHE A 382 -14.67 40.39 4.62
N TYR A 383 -14.24 40.59 3.38
CA TYR A 383 -12.89 40.96 3.05
C TYR A 383 -12.90 41.89 1.83
N GLY A 384 -12.07 42.93 1.88
CA GLY A 384 -11.72 43.73 0.72
C GLY A 384 -10.80 42.99 -0.26
N PRO A 385 -10.21 43.71 -1.22
CA PRO A 385 -9.16 43.16 -2.08
C PRO A 385 -7.97 42.68 -1.24
N TRP A 386 -7.22 41.72 -1.78
CA TRP A 386 -5.89 41.39 -1.24
C TRP A 386 -4.92 42.50 -1.61
N GLY A 387 -4.13 42.98 -0.65
CA GLY A 387 -2.97 43.83 -0.96
C GLY A 387 -1.89 43.09 -1.76
N GLU A 388 -0.79 43.78 -1.96
CA GLU A 388 0.49 43.26 -2.47
C GLU A 388 1.08 42.18 -1.54
N PHE A 389 2.19 41.54 -1.92
CA PHE A 389 2.96 40.70 -0.98
C PHE A 389 4.11 41.51 -0.37
N ASP A 390 4.17 41.52 0.97
CA ASP A 390 5.22 42.17 1.74
C ASP A 390 6.62 41.66 1.33
N ALA A 391 7.66 42.47 1.55
CA ALA A 391 9.04 42.04 1.35
C ALA A 391 9.35 40.72 2.07
N CYS A 392 10.24 39.90 1.49
CA CYS A 392 10.61 38.61 2.06
C CYS A 392 11.30 38.80 3.43
N LYS A 393 10.65 38.36 4.51
CA LYS A 393 11.19 38.38 5.87
C LYS A 393 11.24 36.95 6.40
N ASN A 394 12.41 36.49 6.82
CA ASN A 394 12.65 35.14 7.37
C ASN A 394 12.12 33.98 6.49
N GLY A 395 12.28 34.08 5.16
CA GLY A 395 11.81 33.06 4.20
C GLY A 395 10.28 33.03 3.99
N VAL A 396 9.57 34.08 4.43
CA VAL A 396 8.12 34.22 4.25
C VAL A 396 7.79 35.59 3.67
N GLN A 397 6.92 35.62 2.65
CA GLN A 397 6.16 36.81 2.27
C GLN A 397 4.74 36.69 2.81
N LYS A 398 4.34 37.67 3.61
CA LYS A 398 2.96 37.83 4.11
C LYS A 398 2.18 38.71 3.13
N LYS A 399 0.85 38.58 3.17
CA LYS A 399 -0.05 39.63 2.77
C LYS A 399 -1.35 39.64 3.55
N ILE A 400 -2.00 40.80 3.56
CA ILE A 400 -3.21 41.08 4.32
C ILE A 400 -4.31 41.56 3.35
N ARG A 401 -5.56 41.52 3.80
CA ARG A 401 -6.71 42.19 3.20
C ARG A 401 -7.55 42.81 4.30
N HIS A 402 -8.13 43.97 4.04
CA HIS A 402 -9.03 44.61 5.00
C HIS A 402 -10.21 43.67 5.34
N VAL A 403 -10.57 43.55 6.63
CA VAL A 403 -11.77 42.84 7.07
C VAL A 403 -12.91 43.85 7.13
N ILE A 404 -13.78 43.84 6.13
CA ILE A 404 -14.91 44.78 6.07
C ILE A 404 -15.93 44.48 7.18
N GLN A 405 -16.06 43.22 7.62
CA GLN A 405 -16.99 42.83 8.68
C GLN A 405 -16.69 41.43 9.24
N GLY A 406 -16.88 41.28 10.55
CA GLY A 406 -16.77 40.03 11.32
C GLY A 406 -15.53 40.02 12.22
N GLY A 407 -15.66 39.49 13.44
CA GLY A 407 -14.60 39.55 14.47
C GLY A 407 -13.40 38.64 14.22
N LEU A 408 -12.55 38.50 15.24
CA LEU A 408 -11.21 37.86 15.24
C LEU A 408 -11.03 36.60 14.37
N GLU A 409 -12.03 35.72 14.32
CA GLU A 409 -12.05 34.54 13.44
C GLU A 409 -11.84 34.87 11.95
N CYS A 410 -12.25 36.06 11.53
CA CYS A 410 -12.12 36.61 10.18
C CYS A 410 -10.74 37.25 9.97
N GLU A 411 -10.18 37.95 10.95
CA GLU A 411 -8.83 38.54 10.90
C GLU A 411 -7.74 37.47 10.73
N LEU A 412 -7.83 36.36 11.46
CA LEU A 412 -6.94 35.20 11.27
C LEU A 412 -7.00 34.63 9.84
N LYS A 413 -8.12 34.87 9.13
CA LYS A 413 -8.36 34.49 7.73
C LYS A 413 -8.16 35.65 6.75
N SER A 414 -7.79 36.85 7.23
CA SER A 414 -7.42 38.01 6.42
C SER A 414 -5.94 37.98 6.01
N VAL A 415 -5.11 37.24 6.75
CA VAL A 415 -3.69 37.01 6.45
C VAL A 415 -3.50 35.82 5.50
N LYS A 416 -2.53 35.94 4.58
CA LYS A 416 -2.02 34.82 3.78
C LYS A 416 -0.51 34.89 3.68
N MET A 417 0.16 33.76 3.96
CA MET A 417 1.60 33.61 3.82
C MET A 417 1.96 32.73 2.61
N LYS A 418 3.11 32.99 2.00
CA LYS A 418 3.83 32.09 1.08
C LYS A 418 5.30 32.04 1.48
N ALA A 419 5.98 30.94 1.18
CA ALA A 419 7.44 30.93 1.25
C ALA A 419 8.04 31.82 0.16
N CYS A 420 9.18 32.42 0.47
CA CYS A 420 10.20 32.87 -0.47
C CYS A 420 11.45 32.02 -0.23
#